data_AF-A0A2E7QJJ6-F1
#
_entry.id   AF-A0A2E7QJJ6-F1
#
_cell.length_a   1.000
_cell.length_b   1.000
_cell.length_c   1.000
_cell.angle_alpha   90.00
_cell.angle_beta   90.00
_cell.angle_gamma   90.00
#
_symmetry.space_group_name_H-M   'P 1'
#
loop_
_entity.id
_entity.type
_entity.pdbx_description
1 polymer ?
#
loop_
_entity_poly.entity_id
_entity_poly.type
_entity_poly.pdbx_seq_one_letter_code
_entity_poly.pdbx_strand_id
1 'polypeptide(L)' 'MSKKAVILFNLGGPDEPGAIQPFLFNLFNDPAIIDLPGLIRWPLAKFISARRAPVAKEI' A
#
# COMPACT_ATOMS: atom_id res chain seq x y z
N MET A 1 16.59 -29.09 -19.69
CA MET A 1 16.74 -28.64 -18.29
C MET A 1 15.95 -27.36 -18.10
N SER A 2 14.89 -27.34 -17.29
CA SER A 2 14.22 -26.09 -16.90
C SER A 2 15.10 -25.35 -15.88
N LYS A 3 15.20 -24.01 -16.00
CA LYS A 3 15.91 -23.18 -15.02
C LYS A 3 14.97 -22.91 -13.84
N LYS A 4 15.46 -23.08 -12.61
CA LYS A 4 14.70 -22.78 -11.39
C LYS A 4 14.71 -21.27 -11.13
N ALA A 5 13.54 -20.65 -11.02
CA ALA A 5 13.39 -19.26 -10.62
C ALA A 5 13.03 -19.17 -9.13
N VAL A 6 13.55 -18.14 -8.46
CA VAL A 6 13.22 -17.81 -7.07
C VAL A 6 12.55 -16.44 -7.08
N ILE A 7 11.38 -16.33 -6.46
CA ILE A 7 10.65 -15.05 -6.34
C ILE A 7 10.79 -14.57 -4.90
N LEU A 8 11.32 -13.36 -4.73
CA LEU A 8 11.37 -12.69 -3.44
C LEU A 8 10.15 -11.78 -3.32
N PHE A 9 9.34 -12.01 -2.30
CA PHE A 9 8.17 -11.19 -2.01
C PHE A 9 8.50 -10.16 -0.94
N ASN A 10 8.04 -8.93 -1.16
CA ASN A 10 8.02 -7.84 -0.21
C ASN A 10 6.75 -7.01 -0.49
N LEU A 11 6.35 -6.17 0.46
CA LEU A 11 5.31 -5.16 0.26
C LEU A 11 5.75 -4.06 -0.72
N GLY A 12 7.07 -3.88 -0.88
CA GLY A 12 7.64 -2.78 -1.66
C GLY A 12 7.64 -1.47 -0.86
N GLY A 13 7.87 -0.37 -1.57
CA GLY A 13 7.83 0.98 -0.99
C GLY A 13 7.79 2.03 -2.09
N PRO A 14 7.43 3.28 -1.76
CA PRO A 14 7.44 4.38 -2.70
C PRO A 14 8.88 4.72 -3.09
N ASP A 15 9.11 4.92 -4.38
CA ASP A 15 10.39 5.33 -4.98
C ASP A 15 10.60 6.85 -4.92
N GLU A 16 9.49 7.61 -4.89
CA GLU A 16 9.51 9.07 -4.78
C GLU A 16 8.38 9.61 -3.87
N PRO A 17 8.50 10.86 -3.38
CA PRO A 17 7.50 11.46 -2.50
C PRO A 17 6.08 11.53 -3.10
N GLY A 18 5.96 11.58 -4.43
CA GLY A 18 4.68 11.54 -5.14
C GLY A 18 3.96 10.19 -5.02
N ALA A 19 4.72 9.10 -4.89
CA ALA A 19 4.21 7.73 -4.82
C ALA A 19 3.75 7.32 -3.42
N ILE A 20 4.06 8.10 -2.38
CA ILE A 20 3.73 7.76 -0.97
C ILE A 20 2.23 7.57 -0.78
N GLN A 21 1.40 8.53 -1.21
CA GLN A 21 -0.04 8.42 -0.99
C GLN A 21 -0.69 7.28 -1.81
N PRO A 22 -0.37 7.08 -3.10
CA PRO A 22 -0.79 5.91 -3.86
C PRO A 22 -0.38 4.58 -3.22
N PHE A 23 0.86 4.46 -2.73
CA PHE A 23 1.35 3.27 -2.03
C PHE A 23 0.53 2.99 -0.76
N LEU A 24 0.35 4.00 0.10
CA LEU A 24 -0.44 3.87 1.32
C LEU A 24 -1.90 3.51 1.03
N PHE A 25 -2.48 4.07 -0.02
CA PHE A 25 -3.85 3.72 -0.43
C PHE A 25 -3.95 2.24 -0.79
N ASN A 26 -3.04 1.71 -1.61
CA ASN A 26 -3.05 0.29 -1.98
C ASN A 26 -2.83 -0.61 -0.76
N LEU A 27 -1.92 -0.22 0.14
CA LEU A 27 -1.64 -0.96 1.37
C LEU A 27 -2.89 -1.08 2.27
N PHE A 28 -3.61 0.02 2.50
CA PHE A 28 -4.80 0.00 3.35
C PHE A 28 -6.06 -0.48 2.61
N ASN A 29 -6.05 -0.46 1.27
CA ASN A 29 -7.07 -1.06 0.43
C ASN A 29 -6.73 -2.52 0.05
N ASP A 30 -5.91 -3.20 0.84
CA ASP A 30 -5.71 -4.64 0.77
C ASP A 30 -6.61 -5.35 1.82
N PRO A 31 -7.48 -6.32 1.43
CA PRO A 31 -8.28 -7.08 2.38
C PRO A 31 -7.46 -7.91 3.38
N ALA A 32 -6.22 -8.27 3.04
CA ALA A 32 -5.31 -8.98 3.95
C ALA A 32 -4.73 -8.04 5.03
N ILE A 33 -4.77 -6.73 4.82
CA ILE A 33 -4.30 -5.71 5.79
C ILE A 33 -5.46 -5.15 6.61
N ILE A 34 -6.59 -4.85 5.97
CA ILE A 34 -7.82 -4.43 6.63
C ILE A 34 -8.94 -5.35 6.18
N ASP A 35 -9.43 -6.19 7.09
CA ASP A 35 -10.53 -7.11 6.81
C ASP A 35 -11.89 -6.40 6.96
N LEU A 36 -12.27 -5.65 5.93
CA LEU A 36 -13.57 -4.97 5.81
C LEU A 36 -14.14 -5.10 4.40
N PRO A 37 -15.49 -5.04 4.25
CA PRO A 37 -16.13 -4.99 2.95
C PRO A 37 -15.60 -3.83 2.09
N GLY A 38 -15.40 -4.06 0.79
CA GLY A 38 -14.77 -3.11 -0.13
C GLY A 38 -15.44 -1.72 -0.16
N LEU A 39 -16.76 -1.65 0.03
CA LEU A 39 -17.52 -0.41 0.06
C LEU A 39 -17.15 0.50 1.25
N ILE A 40 -16.76 -0.09 2.39
CA ILE A 40 -16.34 0.62 3.60
C ILE A 40 -14.82 0.81 3.62
N ARG A 41 -14.09 -0.21 3.15
CA ARG A 41 -12.64 -0.22 3.12
C ARG A 41 -12.05 0.82 2.18
N TRP A 42 -12.65 1.02 1.01
CA TRP A 42 -12.18 2.02 0.05
C TRP A 42 -12.15 3.46 0.60
N PRO A 43 -13.26 4.01 1.17
CA PRO A 43 -13.23 5.35 1.74
C PRO A 43 -12.32 5.43 2.97
N LEU A 44 -12.24 4.35 3.77
CA LEU A 44 -11.33 4.26 4.90
C LEU A 44 -9.85 4.33 4.45
N ALA A 45 -9.48 3.55 3.44
CA ALA A 45 -8.13 3.54 2.88
C ALA A 45 -7.76 4.92 2.31
N LYS A 46 -8.69 5.59 1.62
CA LYS A 46 -8.51 6.95 1.12
C LYS A 46 -8.31 7.97 2.25
N PHE A 47 -9.05 7.85 3.34
CA PHE A 47 -8.92 8.71 4.51
C PHE A 47 -7.57 8.50 5.23
N ILE A 48 -7.19 7.26 5.48
CA ILE A 48 -5.93 6.92 6.15
C ILE A 48 -4.73 7.35 5.30
N SER A 49 -4.75 7.06 3.99
CA SER A 49 -3.66 7.43 3.08
C SER A 49 -3.48 8.94 2.99
N ALA A 50 -4.57 9.72 2.90
CA ALA A 50 -4.52 11.17 2.88
C ALA A 50 -3.95 11.76 4.19
N ARG A 51 -4.34 11.21 5.36
CA ARG A 51 -3.82 11.67 6.65
C ARG A 51 -2.37 11.29 6.90
N ARG A 52 -1.93 10.11 6.44
CA ARG A 52 -0.57 9.61 6.71
C ARG A 52 0.47 10.04 5.68
N ALA A 53 0.05 10.43 4.47
CA ALA A 53 0.98 10.87 3.44
C ALA A 53 1.89 12.06 3.85
N PRO A 54 1.43 13.08 4.60
CA PRO A 54 2.31 14.15 5.07
C PRO A 54 3.37 13.65 6.06
N VAL A 55 2.96 12.84 7.04
CA VAL A 55 3.88 12.28 8.05
C VAL A 55 4.94 11.40 7.41
N ALA A 56 4.56 10.58 6.42
CA ALA A 56 5.50 9.72 5.71
C ALA A 56 6.44 10.46 4.76
N LYS A 57 6.15 11.73 4.41
CA LYS A 57 7.06 12.59 3.63
C LYS A 57 8.15 13.24 4.48
N GLU A 58 7.96 13.28 5.79
CA GLU A 58 8.88 13.93 6.74
C GLU A 58 9.94 12.96 7.29
N ILE A 59 9.89 11.67 6.92
CA ILE A 59 10.81 10.59 7.32
C ILE A 59 11.80 10.32 6.18
#